data_AF-A0A945FXP2-F1
#
_entry.id   AF-A0A945FXP2-F1
#
_cell.length_a   1.000
_cell.length_b   1.000
_cell.length_c   1.000
_cell.angle_alpha   90.00
_cell.angle_beta   90.00
_cell.angle_gamma   90.00
#
_symmetry.space_group_name_H-M   'P 1'
#
loop_
_entity.id
_entity.type
_entity.pdbx_description
1 polymer ?
#
loop_
_entity_poly.entity_id
_entity_poly.type
_entity_poly.pdbx_seq_one_letter_code
_entity_poly.pdbx_strand_id
1 'polypeptide(L)'
;MKKLDRRDFIKMMGAGAAASSVPLLWPSSAYAQQMPKNFYDMPMNGNARILHITDVHGQLLPVYFREPNVNLGVGDAYGRPPHVVGKKLLHKMGLNENSPESYAYSYLDFQNAAKKYGKTGGFPQIKTLLDMLRDQAGGSQNTLTIDGGDLWQGSGTSLWTRGIDMVEASNILGVDVMVGHWEFTYREDEVLSNVALFKGDFIGQNVRVKEDALFGDEYATMVEKYD
;
A
#
# COMPACT_ATOMS: atom_id res chain seq x y z
N MET A 1 -3.59 34.82 -52.95
CA MET A 1 -3.00 34.06 -51.83
C MET A 1 -1.83 34.85 -51.28
N LYS A 2 -1.84 35.24 -49.98
CA LYS A 2 -0.69 35.88 -49.36
C LYS A 2 0.49 34.88 -49.37
N LYS A 3 1.61 35.27 -49.98
CA LYS A 3 2.84 34.47 -49.96
C LYS A 3 3.47 34.59 -48.57
N LEU A 4 3.70 33.46 -47.91
CA LEU A 4 4.51 33.39 -46.69
C LEU A 4 5.90 33.95 -46.99
N ASP A 5 6.29 35.02 -46.30
CA ASP A 5 7.64 35.57 -46.40
C ASP A 5 8.57 34.90 -45.37
N ARG A 6 9.88 35.18 -45.49
CA ARG A 6 10.91 34.63 -44.60
C ARG A 6 10.70 35.00 -43.13
N ARG A 7 10.17 36.19 -42.82
CA ARG A 7 9.83 36.60 -41.45
C ARG A 7 8.62 35.85 -40.92
N ASP A 8 7.60 35.62 -41.75
CA ASP A 8 6.43 34.84 -41.33
C ASP A 8 6.81 33.39 -41.03
N PHE A 9 7.69 32.79 -41.84
CA PHE A 9 8.23 31.46 -41.58
C PHE A 9 9.07 31.40 -40.29
N ILE A 10 9.94 32.39 -40.04
CA ILE A 10 10.74 32.45 -38.81
C ILE A 10 9.86 32.66 -37.57
N LYS A 11 8.82 33.49 -37.66
CA LYS A 11 7.83 33.67 -36.58
C LYS A 11 7.08 32.37 -36.29
N MET A 12 6.70 31.63 -37.33
CA MET A 12 6.01 30.35 -37.19
C MET A 12 6.91 29.29 -36.55
N MET A 13 8.19 29.24 -36.94
CA MET A 13 9.18 28.36 -36.30
C MET A 13 9.47 28.76 -34.85
N GLY A 14 9.57 30.06 -34.55
CA GLY A 14 9.77 30.55 -33.18
C GLY A 14 8.58 30.24 -32.27
N ALA A 15 7.34 30.42 -32.77
CA ALA A 15 6.13 30.05 -32.06
C ALA A 15 6.01 28.53 -31.87
N GLY A 16 6.37 27.74 -32.89
CA GLY A 16 6.41 26.28 -32.81
C GLY A 16 7.45 25.78 -31.80
N ALA A 17 8.65 26.37 -31.79
CA ALA A 17 9.71 26.04 -30.84
C ALA A 17 9.35 26.39 -29.39
N ALA A 18 8.65 27.52 -29.17
CA ALA A 18 8.09 27.89 -27.87
C ALA A 18 6.96 26.94 -27.44
N ALA A 19 6.07 26.53 -28.36
CA ALA A 19 5.00 25.58 -28.06
C ALA A 19 5.53 24.15 -27.80
N SER A 20 6.66 23.76 -28.39
CA SER A 20 7.31 22.45 -28.18
C SER A 20 8.25 22.41 -26.97
N SER A 21 8.70 23.56 -26.46
CA SER A 21 9.55 23.64 -25.27
C SER A 21 8.74 23.72 -23.96
N VAL A 22 7.48 24.14 -24.02
CA VAL A 22 6.57 24.19 -22.86
C VAL A 22 6.27 22.80 -22.26
N PRO A 23 6.08 21.71 -23.03
CA PRO A 23 5.94 20.37 -22.47
C PRO A 23 7.26 19.77 -21.96
N LEU A 24 8.41 20.27 -22.45
CA LEU A 24 9.74 19.74 -22.12
C LEU A 24 10.34 20.37 -20.84
N LEU A 25 9.90 21.59 -20.51
CA LEU A 25 10.33 22.36 -19.33
C LEU A 25 9.34 22.30 -18.17
N TRP A 26 8.22 21.58 -18.33
CA TRP A 26 7.31 21.34 -17.23
C TRP A 26 7.81 20.11 -16.46
N PRO A 27 8.43 20.27 -15.28
CA PRO A 27 8.76 19.10 -14.49
C PRO A 27 7.46 18.36 -14.18
N SER A 28 7.48 17.04 -14.29
CA SER A 28 6.36 16.15 -13.95
C SER A 28 5.87 16.34 -12.50
N SER A 29 6.60 17.11 -11.68
CA SER A 29 6.21 17.57 -10.34
C SER A 29 5.24 18.74 -10.32
N ALA A 30 5.02 19.48 -11.42
CA ALA A 30 4.21 20.70 -11.39
C ALA A 30 2.69 20.48 -11.34
N TYR A 31 2.24 19.23 -11.50
CA TYR A 31 0.85 18.83 -11.29
C TYR A 31 0.62 18.18 -9.93
N ALA A 32 1.68 17.91 -9.15
CA ALA A 32 1.55 17.40 -7.80
C ALA A 32 1.21 18.56 -6.86
N GLN A 33 -0.08 18.74 -6.56
CA GLN A 33 -0.48 19.68 -5.52
C GLN A 33 0.08 19.15 -4.20
N GLN A 34 0.90 19.95 -3.51
CA GLN A 34 1.51 19.56 -2.24
C GLN A 34 0.42 19.12 -1.26
N MET A 35 0.64 17.95 -0.65
CA MET A 35 -0.16 17.48 0.49
C MET A 35 -0.26 18.60 1.53
N PRO A 36 -1.39 18.70 2.28
CA PRO A 36 -1.50 19.68 3.36
C PRO A 36 -0.26 19.62 4.26
N LYS A 37 0.24 20.78 4.68
CA LYS A 37 1.33 20.82 5.67
C LYS A 37 0.88 20.04 6.89
N ASN A 38 1.77 19.23 7.45
CA ASN A 38 1.51 18.45 8.67
C ASN A 38 0.40 17.41 8.53
N PHE A 39 0.06 16.99 7.30
CA PHE A 39 -1.01 16.01 7.06
C PHE A 39 -0.82 14.70 7.83
N TYR A 40 0.43 14.27 7.99
CA TYR A 40 0.79 13.06 8.71
C TYR A 40 1.23 13.32 10.16
N ASP A 41 1.16 14.56 10.64
CA ASP A 41 1.52 14.86 12.03
C ASP A 41 0.48 14.26 12.96
N MET A 42 0.92 13.28 13.74
CA MET A 42 0.11 12.62 14.72
C MET A 42 0.87 12.66 16.05
N PRO A 43 0.63 13.65 16.93
CA PRO A 43 1.25 13.66 18.25
C PRO A 43 0.83 12.44 19.07
N MET A 44 1.69 11.99 19.97
CA MET A 44 1.39 10.84 20.82
C MET A 44 0.15 11.10 21.68
N ASN A 45 -0.77 10.14 21.71
CA ASN A 45 -1.92 10.11 22.60
C ASN A 45 -1.99 8.73 23.26
N GLY A 46 -1.82 8.69 24.58
CA GLY A 46 -1.66 7.45 25.33
C GLY A 46 -0.20 7.00 25.46
N ASN A 47 0.00 5.73 25.81
CA ASN A 47 1.32 5.16 26.14
C ASN A 47 1.93 4.32 25.01
N ALA A 48 1.11 3.84 24.08
CA ALA A 48 1.55 3.03 22.95
C ALA A 48 0.83 3.46 21.67
N ARG A 49 1.52 3.30 20.53
CA ARG A 49 1.00 3.57 19.18
C ARG A 49 1.03 2.28 18.37
N ILE A 50 -0.13 1.91 17.83
CA ILE A 50 -0.24 0.80 16.90
C ILE A 50 -0.17 1.37 15.48
N LEU A 51 0.81 0.92 14.72
CA LEU A 51 0.97 1.20 13.30
C LEU A 51 0.48 -0.03 12.55
N HIS A 52 -0.60 0.08 11.78
CA HIS A 52 -1.22 -1.06 11.14
C HIS A 52 -1.21 -0.92 9.61
N ILE A 53 -0.77 -1.98 8.95
CA ILE A 53 -0.90 -2.19 7.50
C ILE A 53 -1.56 -3.56 7.27
N THR A 54 -2.15 -3.78 6.10
CA THR A 54 -2.81 -5.05 5.74
C THR A 54 -2.99 -5.11 4.23
N ASP A 55 -3.16 -6.33 3.69
CA ASP A 55 -3.57 -6.58 2.29
C ASP A 55 -2.65 -5.89 1.27
N VAL A 56 -1.35 -5.90 1.55
CA VAL A 56 -0.32 -5.31 0.69
C VAL A 56 -0.23 -6.02 -0.66
N HIS A 57 -0.53 -7.32 -0.68
CA HIS A 57 -0.51 -8.19 -1.85
C HIS A 57 0.77 -8.09 -2.69
N GLY A 58 1.94 -8.09 -2.04
CA GLY A 58 3.24 -8.04 -2.70
C GLY A 58 3.56 -6.73 -3.45
N GLN A 59 2.80 -5.65 -3.24
CA GLN A 59 3.01 -4.38 -3.95
C GLN A 59 4.15 -3.54 -3.34
N LEU A 60 5.38 -3.82 -3.77
CA LEU A 60 6.57 -3.06 -3.34
C LEU A 60 6.62 -1.63 -3.88
N LEU A 61 6.13 -1.43 -5.11
CA LEU A 61 6.16 -0.14 -5.80
C LEU A 61 4.81 0.58 -5.68
N PRO A 62 4.79 1.92 -5.74
CA PRO A 62 3.54 2.66 -5.77
C PRO A 62 2.65 2.25 -6.95
N VAL A 63 1.34 2.18 -6.72
CA VAL A 63 0.30 1.81 -7.70
C VAL A 63 -0.84 2.83 -7.74
N TYR A 64 -1.66 2.78 -8.78
CA TYR A 64 -2.96 3.46 -8.78
C TYR A 64 -4.01 2.46 -8.31
N PHE A 65 -4.47 2.60 -7.06
CA PHE A 65 -5.50 1.74 -6.50
C PHE A 65 -6.80 2.51 -6.34
N ARG A 66 -7.89 2.02 -6.94
CA ARG A 66 -9.20 2.67 -6.95
C ARG A 66 -10.19 1.81 -6.17
N GLU A 67 -10.81 2.42 -5.16
CA GLU A 67 -11.87 1.79 -4.39
C GLU A 67 -13.08 1.38 -5.26
N PRO A 68 -13.84 0.35 -4.84
CA PRO A 68 -15.00 -0.11 -5.59
C PRO A 68 -16.10 0.96 -5.63
N ASN A 69 -16.74 1.10 -6.80
CA ASN A 69 -17.93 1.96 -6.94
C ASN A 69 -19.24 1.28 -6.53
N VAL A 70 -19.19 -0.03 -6.31
CA VAL A 70 -20.31 -0.84 -5.82
C VAL A 70 -19.75 -1.83 -4.80
N ASN A 71 -20.27 -1.79 -3.58
CA ASN A 71 -20.04 -2.80 -2.56
C ASN A 71 -21.36 -3.02 -1.81
N LEU A 72 -21.97 -4.19 -2.00
CA LEU A 72 -23.32 -4.48 -1.51
C LEU A 72 -23.26 -5.45 -0.33
N GLY A 73 -23.73 -5.00 0.82
CA GLY A 73 -23.94 -5.86 1.99
C GLY A 73 -25.25 -6.63 1.85
N VAL A 74 -25.28 -7.86 2.34
CA VAL A 74 -26.48 -8.72 2.34
C VAL A 74 -27.03 -8.85 3.76
N GLY A 75 -28.36 -8.89 3.88
CA GLY A 75 -29.04 -8.99 5.17
C GLY A 75 -28.65 -7.83 6.09
N ASP A 76 -28.28 -8.15 7.32
CA ASP A 76 -27.90 -7.14 8.32
C ASP A 76 -26.69 -6.30 7.88
N ALA A 77 -25.82 -6.79 6.99
CA ALA A 77 -24.66 -6.03 6.51
C ALA A 77 -25.02 -4.88 5.56
N TYR A 78 -26.26 -4.81 5.05
CA TYR A 78 -26.70 -3.76 4.14
C TYR A 78 -26.53 -2.35 4.74
N GLY A 79 -25.81 -1.46 4.04
CA GLY A 79 -25.59 -0.08 4.47
C GLY A 79 -24.67 0.09 5.69
N ARG A 80 -23.99 -0.98 6.13
CA ARG A 80 -22.97 -0.93 7.18
C ARG A 80 -21.57 -1.02 6.57
N PRO A 81 -20.56 -0.31 7.10
CA PRO A 81 -19.17 -0.54 6.72
C PRO A 81 -18.83 -2.04 6.83
N PRO A 82 -18.08 -2.60 5.87
CA PRO A 82 -17.42 -1.93 4.74
C PRO A 82 -18.31 -1.70 3.49
N HIS A 83 -19.60 -2.06 3.52
CA HIS A 83 -20.54 -1.95 2.38
C HIS A 83 -21.16 -0.56 2.20
N VAL A 84 -20.36 0.48 2.39
CA VAL A 84 -20.74 1.87 2.12
C VAL A 84 -19.65 2.48 1.26
N VAL A 85 -20.02 3.07 0.12
CA VAL A 85 -19.07 3.60 -0.88
C VAL A 85 -19.40 5.04 -1.27
N GLY A 86 -18.46 5.70 -1.94
CA GLY A 86 -18.69 7.02 -2.55
C GLY A 86 -19.04 8.09 -1.54
N LYS A 87 -19.99 8.98 -1.90
CA LYS A 87 -20.38 10.12 -1.05
C LYS A 87 -20.96 9.69 0.29
N LYS A 88 -21.65 8.55 0.33
CA LYS A 88 -22.21 8.00 1.58
C LYS A 88 -21.11 7.58 2.55
N LEU A 89 -20.01 7.02 2.03
CA LEU A 89 -18.86 6.66 2.86
C LEU A 89 -18.21 7.92 3.44
N LEU A 90 -17.93 8.91 2.59
CA LEU A 90 -17.32 10.17 3.03
C LEU A 90 -18.16 10.86 4.10
N HIS A 91 -19.47 10.98 3.88
CA HIS A 91 -20.38 11.56 4.88
C HIS A 91 -20.38 10.78 6.20
N LYS A 92 -20.41 9.43 6.16
CA LYS A 92 -20.43 8.59 7.36
C LYS A 92 -19.12 8.67 8.16
N MET A 93 -17.99 8.90 7.49
CA MET A 93 -16.66 9.01 8.10
C MET A 93 -16.25 10.45 8.41
N GLY A 94 -17.10 11.45 8.10
CA GLY A 94 -16.79 12.86 8.31
C GLY A 94 -15.68 13.39 7.40
N LEU A 95 -15.53 12.83 6.20
CA LEU A 95 -14.50 13.19 5.22
C LEU A 95 -15.06 14.12 4.14
N ASN A 96 -14.19 14.99 3.61
CA ASN A 96 -14.54 15.97 2.57
C ASN A 96 -14.34 15.39 1.17
N GLU A 97 -15.21 15.74 0.23
CA GLU A 97 -14.96 15.49 -1.19
C GLU A 97 -13.73 16.28 -1.67
N ASN A 98 -13.03 15.77 -2.69
CA ASN A 98 -11.85 16.41 -3.31
C ASN A 98 -10.64 16.63 -2.36
N SER A 99 -10.54 15.82 -1.29
CA SER A 99 -9.40 15.77 -0.38
C SER A 99 -8.48 14.57 -0.65
N PRO A 100 -7.26 14.52 -0.06
CA PRO A 100 -6.41 13.33 -0.12
C PRO A 100 -7.09 12.06 0.42
N GLU A 101 -7.87 12.18 1.49
CA GLU A 101 -8.64 11.07 2.06
C GLU A 101 -9.77 10.62 1.13
N SER A 102 -10.44 11.55 0.45
CA SER A 102 -11.41 11.18 -0.61
C SER A 102 -10.75 10.43 -1.77
N TYR A 103 -9.48 10.72 -2.08
CA TYR A 103 -8.73 9.97 -3.09
C TYR A 103 -8.35 8.57 -2.60
N ALA A 104 -7.93 8.46 -1.34
CA ALA A 104 -7.51 7.20 -0.74
C ALA A 104 -8.68 6.22 -0.48
N TYR A 105 -9.83 6.73 -0.04
CA TYR A 105 -10.92 5.90 0.47
C TYR A 105 -12.16 5.85 -0.42
N SER A 106 -12.12 6.45 -1.60
CA SER A 106 -13.30 6.50 -2.46
C SER A 106 -12.96 6.48 -3.94
N TYR A 107 -13.93 6.06 -4.72
CA TYR A 107 -13.84 6.01 -6.17
C TYR A 107 -14.15 7.37 -6.82
N LEU A 108 -14.57 8.36 -6.04
CA LEU A 108 -15.01 9.67 -6.55
C LEU A 108 -13.84 10.43 -7.19
N ASP A 109 -14.06 10.95 -8.40
CA ASP A 109 -13.10 11.76 -9.15
C ASP A 109 -11.69 11.16 -9.30
N PHE A 110 -11.59 9.82 -9.26
CA PHE A 110 -10.32 9.11 -9.19
C PHE A 110 -9.31 9.52 -10.28
N GLN A 111 -9.76 9.73 -11.52
CA GLN A 111 -8.85 10.07 -12.61
C GLN A 111 -8.17 11.44 -12.41
N ASN A 112 -8.90 12.43 -11.94
CA ASN A 112 -8.34 13.76 -11.70
C ASN A 112 -7.53 13.78 -10.41
N ALA A 113 -8.01 13.10 -9.35
CA ALA A 113 -7.28 12.92 -8.11
C ALA A 113 -5.94 12.16 -8.32
N ALA A 114 -5.92 11.11 -9.14
CA ALA A 114 -4.70 10.37 -9.49
C ALA A 114 -3.67 11.24 -10.23
N LYS A 115 -4.11 12.14 -11.11
CA LYS A 115 -3.21 13.13 -11.75
C LYS A 115 -2.65 14.15 -10.75
N LYS A 116 -3.45 14.50 -9.74
CA LYS A 116 -3.12 15.51 -8.73
C LYS A 116 -2.21 14.97 -7.62
N TYR A 117 -2.48 13.77 -7.13
CA TYR A 117 -1.80 13.17 -5.96
C TYR A 117 -0.81 12.06 -6.34
N GLY A 118 -0.90 11.51 -7.54
CA GLY A 118 -0.03 10.44 -7.99
C GLY A 118 -0.42 9.06 -7.43
N LYS A 119 0.51 8.12 -7.51
CA LYS A 119 0.34 6.74 -7.06
C LYS A 119 0.33 6.64 -5.53
N THR A 120 -0.39 5.66 -4.99
CA THR A 120 -0.47 5.33 -3.56
C THR A 120 0.44 4.15 -3.22
N GLY A 121 0.71 3.97 -1.92
CA GLY A 121 1.51 2.86 -1.41
C GLY A 121 3.00 2.97 -1.77
N GLY A 122 3.65 1.81 -1.85
CA GLY A 122 5.09 1.67 -2.05
C GLY A 122 5.85 1.58 -0.72
N PHE A 123 6.68 0.55 -0.58
CA PHE A 123 7.40 0.27 0.67
C PHE A 123 8.35 1.39 1.09
N PRO A 124 9.11 2.04 0.20
CA PRO A 124 9.96 3.17 0.59
C PRO A 124 9.16 4.34 1.18
N GLN A 125 7.99 4.63 0.61
CA GLN A 125 7.10 5.69 1.08
C GLN A 125 6.48 5.32 2.43
N ILE A 126 5.99 4.07 2.56
CA ILE A 126 5.42 3.56 3.80
C ILE A 126 6.48 3.54 4.91
N LYS A 127 7.70 3.06 4.64
CA LYS A 127 8.80 3.07 5.63
C LYS A 127 9.11 4.48 6.13
N THR A 128 9.20 5.45 5.22
CA THR A 128 9.40 6.86 5.59
C THR A 128 8.28 7.36 6.52
N LEU A 129 7.02 7.03 6.22
CA LEU A 129 5.89 7.41 7.06
C LEU A 129 5.91 6.70 8.42
N LEU A 130 6.16 5.39 8.45
CA LEU A 130 6.22 4.60 9.69
C LEU A 130 7.34 5.09 10.61
N ASP A 131 8.52 5.39 10.07
CA ASP A 131 9.64 5.92 10.85
C ASP A 131 9.28 7.29 11.46
N MET A 132 8.71 8.19 10.66
CA MET A 132 8.25 9.48 11.17
C MET A 132 7.19 9.32 12.27
N LEU A 133 6.20 8.44 12.07
CA LEU A 133 5.16 8.18 13.07
C LEU A 133 5.72 7.53 14.33
N ARG A 134 6.77 6.71 14.21
CA ARG A 134 7.48 6.08 15.33
C ARG A 134 8.27 7.10 16.12
N ASP A 135 8.99 7.99 15.45
CA ASP A 135 9.73 9.08 16.08
C ASP A 135 8.78 10.04 16.82
N GLN A 136 7.64 10.38 16.22
CA GLN A 136 6.59 11.18 16.87
C GLN A 136 5.96 10.51 18.10
N ALA A 137 6.02 9.17 18.19
CA ALA A 137 5.58 8.41 19.35
C ALA A 137 6.68 8.25 20.42
N GLY A 138 7.89 8.77 20.17
CA GLY A 138 9.02 8.70 21.08
C GLY A 138 9.96 7.52 20.85
N GLY A 139 9.80 6.75 19.77
CA GLY A 139 10.68 5.64 19.40
C GLY A 139 10.01 4.26 19.44
N SER A 140 10.77 3.22 19.07
CA SER A 140 10.25 1.85 18.89
C SER A 140 9.65 1.25 20.17
N GLN A 141 10.14 1.63 21.35
CA GLN A 141 9.62 1.14 22.63
C GLN A 141 8.17 1.56 22.91
N ASN A 142 7.66 2.59 22.20
CA ASN A 142 6.30 3.09 22.34
C ASN A 142 5.42 2.71 21.14
N THR A 143 5.94 1.94 20.19
CA THR A 143 5.21 1.58 18.96
C THR A 143 5.19 0.09 18.73
N LEU A 144 4.09 -0.39 18.13
CA LEU A 144 3.97 -1.74 17.59
C LEU A 144 3.48 -1.66 16.15
N THR A 145 4.27 -2.19 15.22
CA THR A 145 3.94 -2.29 13.80
C THR A 145 3.34 -3.65 13.53
N ILE A 146 2.07 -3.68 13.16
CA ILE A 146 1.32 -4.91 12.93
C ILE A 146 0.88 -5.02 11.48
N ASP A 147 0.96 -6.22 10.93
CA ASP A 147 0.45 -6.55 9.61
C ASP A 147 -0.74 -7.51 9.70
N GLY A 148 -1.85 -7.15 9.04
CA GLY A 148 -3.10 -7.90 9.03
C GLY A 148 -3.12 -9.14 8.13
N GLY A 149 -2.00 -9.49 7.50
CA GLY A 149 -1.85 -10.59 6.56
C GLY A 149 -1.99 -10.16 5.11
N ASP A 150 -1.89 -11.14 4.21
CA ASP A 150 -1.98 -10.94 2.76
C ASP A 150 -0.86 -10.01 2.23
N LEU A 151 0.37 -10.24 2.72
CA LEU A 151 1.55 -9.46 2.40
C LEU A 151 2.51 -10.23 1.48
N TRP A 152 2.80 -11.51 1.75
CA TRP A 152 3.88 -12.25 1.08
C TRP A 152 3.54 -12.77 -0.32
N GLN A 153 2.32 -12.54 -0.80
CA GLN A 153 1.81 -13.05 -2.07
C GLN A 153 1.05 -11.96 -2.82
N GLY A 154 1.04 -12.00 -4.15
CA GLY A 154 0.13 -11.21 -4.99
C GLY A 154 0.81 -10.46 -6.14
N SER A 155 2.14 -10.43 -6.16
CA SER A 155 2.95 -9.77 -7.18
C SER A 155 3.83 -10.75 -7.96
N GLY A 156 4.34 -10.32 -9.12
CA GLY A 156 5.24 -11.14 -9.94
C GLY A 156 6.53 -11.52 -9.21
N THR A 157 7.11 -10.61 -8.43
CA THR A 157 8.34 -10.89 -7.66
C THR A 157 8.09 -11.87 -6.52
N SER A 158 6.96 -11.74 -5.82
CA SER A 158 6.55 -12.70 -4.79
C SER A 158 6.37 -14.11 -5.36
N LEU A 159 5.80 -14.23 -6.57
CA LEU A 159 5.67 -15.51 -7.25
C LEU A 159 7.04 -16.15 -7.57
N TRP A 160 7.99 -15.36 -8.08
CA TRP A 160 9.31 -15.85 -8.49
C TRP A 160 10.21 -16.22 -7.32
N THR A 161 10.08 -15.49 -6.20
CA THR A 161 10.90 -15.69 -5.00
C THR A 161 10.22 -16.54 -3.94
N ARG A 162 9.00 -17.02 -4.21
CA ARG A 162 8.18 -17.78 -3.25
C ARG A 162 7.92 -16.99 -1.96
N GLY A 163 7.71 -15.68 -2.09
CA GLY A 163 7.42 -14.74 -1.01
C GLY A 163 8.62 -14.18 -0.25
N ILE A 164 9.84 -14.68 -0.49
CA ILE A 164 11.05 -14.27 0.23
C ILE A 164 11.33 -12.76 0.06
N ASP A 165 11.06 -12.19 -1.12
CA ASP A 165 11.22 -10.75 -1.36
C ASP A 165 10.38 -9.91 -0.39
N MET A 166 9.18 -10.37 -0.09
CA MET A 166 8.25 -9.70 0.79
C MET A 166 8.53 -9.98 2.27
N VAL A 167 9.11 -11.13 2.62
CA VAL A 167 9.66 -11.39 3.97
C VAL A 167 10.78 -10.38 4.26
N GLU A 168 11.71 -10.22 3.32
CA GLU A 168 12.79 -9.23 3.44
C GLU A 168 12.24 -7.80 3.54
N ALA A 169 11.25 -7.47 2.72
CA ALA A 169 10.60 -6.16 2.77
C ALA A 169 9.90 -5.90 4.11
N SER A 170 9.24 -6.91 4.70
CA SER A 170 8.60 -6.82 6.02
C SER A 170 9.63 -6.60 7.13
N ASN A 171 10.75 -7.32 7.05
CA ASN A 171 11.88 -7.15 7.96
C ASN A 171 12.49 -5.76 7.88
N ILE A 172 12.63 -5.19 6.68
CA ILE A 172 13.11 -3.82 6.47
C ILE A 172 12.08 -2.81 6.99
N LEU A 173 10.79 -3.07 6.78
CA LEU A 173 9.71 -2.22 7.24
C LEU A 173 9.65 -2.14 8.79
N GLY A 174 10.12 -3.20 9.45
CA GLY A 174 10.10 -3.35 10.89
C GLY A 174 8.71 -3.77 11.38
N VAL A 175 8.10 -4.75 10.71
CA VAL A 175 6.87 -5.39 11.17
C VAL A 175 7.20 -6.24 12.40
N ASP A 176 6.50 -5.98 13.51
CA ASP A 176 6.72 -6.67 14.78
C ASP A 176 5.87 -7.93 14.88
N VAL A 177 4.63 -7.89 14.38
CA VAL A 177 3.70 -9.03 14.41
C VAL A 177 2.91 -9.08 13.10
N MET A 178 2.71 -10.28 12.55
CA MET A 178 1.82 -10.49 11.42
C MET A 178 0.96 -11.74 11.56
N VAL A 179 -0.17 -11.76 10.85
CA VAL A 179 -0.99 -12.96 10.61
C VAL A 179 -0.87 -13.37 9.14
N GLY A 180 -1.53 -14.45 8.72
CA GLY A 180 -1.54 -14.87 7.33
C GLY A 180 -2.87 -15.40 6.82
N HIS A 181 -3.04 -15.31 5.51
CA HIS A 181 -4.16 -15.90 4.78
C HIS A 181 -3.71 -16.36 3.37
N TRP A 182 -3.30 -15.46 2.48
CA TRP A 182 -2.70 -15.82 1.19
C TRP A 182 -1.28 -16.39 1.32
N GLU A 183 -0.61 -16.17 2.43
CA GLU A 183 0.66 -16.81 2.78
C GLU A 183 0.57 -18.34 2.66
N PHE A 184 -0.58 -18.92 3.04
CA PHE A 184 -0.84 -20.36 2.97
C PHE A 184 -1.14 -20.89 1.55
N THR A 185 -1.00 -20.07 0.52
CA THR A 185 -1.03 -20.53 -0.88
C THR A 185 0.34 -21.02 -1.38
N TYR A 186 1.40 -20.71 -0.64
CA TYR A 186 2.71 -21.38 -0.79
C TYR A 186 2.66 -22.79 -0.20
N ARG A 187 3.67 -23.60 -0.51
CA ARG A 187 3.82 -24.93 0.11
C ARG A 187 4.18 -24.77 1.58
N GLU A 188 3.87 -25.79 2.37
CA GLU A 188 4.12 -25.80 3.81
C GLU A 188 5.58 -25.53 4.16
N ASP A 189 6.52 -26.17 3.46
CA ASP A 189 7.96 -25.97 3.64
C ASP A 189 8.42 -24.55 3.28
N GLU A 190 7.78 -23.92 2.30
CA GLU A 190 8.03 -22.53 1.91
C GLU A 190 7.49 -21.55 2.97
N VAL A 191 6.31 -21.83 3.53
CA VAL A 191 5.74 -21.02 4.62
C VAL A 191 6.60 -21.13 5.87
N LEU A 192 7.00 -22.33 6.27
CA LEU A 192 7.89 -22.54 7.42
C LEU A 192 9.24 -21.83 7.21
N SER A 193 9.83 -21.93 6.02
CA SER A 193 11.05 -21.20 5.67
C SER A 193 10.87 -19.68 5.75
N ASN A 194 9.74 -19.15 5.28
CA ASN A 194 9.46 -17.72 5.30
C ASN A 194 9.24 -17.21 6.73
N VAL A 195 8.52 -17.97 7.56
CA VAL A 195 8.35 -17.68 9.00
C VAL A 195 9.69 -17.66 9.72
N ALA A 196 10.57 -18.63 9.46
CA ALA A 196 11.91 -18.68 10.05
C ALA A 196 12.80 -17.49 9.66
N LEU A 197 12.61 -16.94 8.44
CA LEU A 197 13.33 -15.77 7.95
C LEU A 197 12.71 -14.43 8.42
N PHE A 198 11.46 -14.45 8.86
CA PHE A 198 10.76 -13.27 9.35
C PHE A 198 11.28 -12.92 10.76
N LYS A 199 11.56 -11.63 10.98
CA LYS A 199 12.15 -11.14 12.24
C LYS A 199 11.12 -10.80 13.32
N GLY A 200 9.85 -10.65 12.93
CA GLY A 200 8.74 -10.45 13.85
C GLY A 200 8.05 -11.77 14.20
N ASP A 201 6.95 -11.67 14.94
CA ASP A 201 6.14 -12.83 15.33
C ASP A 201 5.06 -13.12 14.29
N PHE A 202 5.10 -14.30 13.67
CA PHE A 202 3.99 -14.81 12.86
C PHE A 202 3.00 -15.56 13.75
N ILE A 203 1.78 -15.05 13.90
CA ILE A 203 0.80 -15.59 14.85
C ILE A 203 -0.49 -16.08 14.17
N GLY A 204 -1.09 -17.15 14.71
CA GLY A 204 -2.32 -17.73 14.19
C GLY A 204 -2.97 -18.72 15.15
N GLN A 205 -3.76 -18.23 16.12
CA GLN A 205 -4.37 -19.08 17.15
C GLN A 205 -5.33 -20.16 16.57
N ASN A 206 -5.93 -19.88 15.43
CA ASN A 206 -6.85 -20.76 14.72
C ASN A 206 -6.17 -21.64 13.66
N VAL A 207 -4.86 -21.50 13.44
CA VAL A 207 -4.08 -22.35 12.52
C VAL A 207 -3.60 -23.57 13.28
N ARG A 208 -4.01 -24.76 12.82
CA ARG A 208 -3.69 -26.03 13.49
C ARG A 208 -3.29 -27.07 12.46
N VAL A 209 -2.30 -27.87 12.81
CA VAL A 209 -1.91 -29.06 12.06
C VAL A 209 -3.04 -30.08 12.16
N LYS A 210 -3.35 -30.76 11.06
CA LYS A 210 -4.32 -31.86 11.07
C LYS A 210 -3.76 -33.04 11.85
N GLU A 211 -4.61 -33.74 12.60
CA GLU A 211 -4.19 -34.94 13.35
C GLU A 211 -3.49 -35.96 12.44
N ASP A 212 -4.01 -36.19 11.24
CA ASP A 212 -3.41 -37.09 10.23
C ASP A 212 -1.97 -36.73 9.85
N ALA A 213 -1.63 -35.44 9.83
CA ALA A 213 -0.27 -34.97 9.50
C ALA A 213 0.72 -35.16 10.67
N LEU A 214 0.20 -35.38 11.88
CA LEU A 214 1.01 -35.72 13.05
C LEU A 214 1.26 -37.23 13.18
N PHE A 215 0.72 -38.06 12.27
CA PHE A 215 1.06 -39.47 12.22
C PHE A 215 2.40 -39.68 11.49
N GLY A 216 3.40 -40.16 12.23
CA GLY A 216 4.75 -40.38 11.73
C GLY A 216 5.64 -39.14 11.87
N ASP A 217 6.87 -39.25 11.38
CA ASP A 217 7.91 -38.26 11.66
C ASP A 217 8.06 -37.20 10.55
N GLU A 218 7.31 -37.31 9.43
CA GLU A 218 7.49 -36.46 8.25
C GLU A 218 7.28 -34.97 8.55
N TYR A 219 6.18 -34.63 9.22
CA TYR A 219 5.87 -33.23 9.59
C TYR A 219 6.88 -32.70 10.61
N ALA A 220 7.18 -33.48 11.66
CA ALA A 220 8.15 -33.09 12.68
C ALA A 220 9.54 -32.84 12.06
N THR A 221 9.98 -33.74 11.17
CA THR A 221 11.25 -33.61 10.44
C THR A 221 11.26 -32.36 9.55
N MET A 222 10.12 -32.00 8.95
CA MET A 222 10.00 -30.79 8.15
C MET A 222 10.14 -29.53 9.01
N VAL A 223 9.46 -29.47 10.16
CA VAL A 223 9.50 -28.32 11.07
C VAL A 223 10.90 -28.15 11.67
N GLU A 224 11.55 -29.22 12.11
CA GLU A 224 12.92 -29.19 12.67
C GLU A 224 13.97 -28.59 11.72
N LYS A 225 13.71 -28.59 10.41
CA LYS A 225 14.60 -27.98 9.42
C LYS A 225 14.58 -26.44 9.48
N TYR A 226 13.50 -25.85 9.99
CA TYR A 226 13.23 -24.41 9.95
C TYR A 226 13.10 -23.76 11.33
N ASP A 227 13.02 -24.54 12.41
CA ASP A 227 13.21 -24.08 13.81
C ASP A 227 14.67 -23.69 14.09
#